data_AF-A0A100JPY2-F1
#
_entry.id   AF-A0A100JPY2-F1
#
_cell.length_a   1.000
_cell.length_b   1.000
_cell.length_c   1.000
_cell.angle_alpha   90.00
_cell.angle_beta   90.00
_cell.angle_gamma   90.00
#
_symmetry.space_group_name_H-M   'P 1'
#
loop_
_entity.id
_entity.type
_entity.pdbx_description
1 polymer ?
#
loop_
_entity_poly.entity_id
_entity_poly.type
_entity_poly.pdbx_seq_one_letter_code
_entity_poly.pdbx_strand_id
1 'polypeptide(L)'
;MFTEVRMKKAMAGLVAAGLILSGAGAAFAAQKGAIPQLRSDGVQFDDGKYKFNPPGTDHGSFEWAGELTDAYPRDGHNVYVQVAVEGHGWARYYGRQRSTVSMRHSDWSGAQQYTDNAKFRVCRDRGSLRPDNCSPTRYFSYTLH
;
A
#
# COMPACT_ATOMS: atom_id res chain seq x y z
N MET A 1 -82.82 2.56 -32.74
CA MET A 1 -82.60 2.70 -31.29
C MET A 1 -82.26 1.32 -30.74
N PHE A 2 -80.97 0.99 -30.63
CA PHE A 2 -80.42 0.03 -29.67
C PHE A 2 -78.95 0.39 -29.51
N THR A 3 -78.67 1.10 -28.42
CA THR A 3 -77.36 1.43 -27.90
C THR A 3 -76.66 0.15 -27.45
N GLU A 4 -75.48 -0.15 -27.99
CA GLU A 4 -74.65 -1.22 -27.44
C GLU A 4 -74.00 -0.77 -26.12
N VAL A 5 -74.09 -1.66 -25.14
CA VAL A 5 -73.77 -1.44 -23.74
C VAL A 5 -72.51 -2.24 -23.38
N ARG A 6 -71.64 -1.56 -22.61
CA ARG A 6 -70.63 -2.10 -21.67
C ARG A 6 -69.36 -2.73 -22.25
N MET A 7 -68.33 -1.90 -22.25
CA MET A 7 -66.93 -2.26 -21.99
C MET A 7 -66.82 -3.14 -20.72
N LYS A 8 -66.34 -4.38 -20.87
CA LYS A 8 -65.95 -5.25 -19.75
C LYS A 8 -64.43 -5.31 -19.66
N LYS A 9 -63.94 -4.87 -18.50
CA LYS A 9 -62.77 -5.36 -17.75
C LYS A 9 -61.41 -5.42 -18.48
N ALA A 10 -60.48 -4.57 -18.01
CA ALA A 10 -59.23 -5.05 -17.40
C ALA A 10 -58.55 -3.87 -16.68
N MET A 11 -58.66 -3.84 -15.35
CA MET A 11 -57.67 -3.12 -14.54
C MET A 11 -56.38 -3.92 -14.61
N ALA A 12 -55.41 -3.45 -15.41
CA ALA A 12 -54.05 -3.96 -15.36
C ALA A 12 -53.32 -3.19 -14.25
N GLY A 13 -52.91 -3.94 -13.23
CA GLY A 13 -52.31 -3.45 -12.00
C GLY A 13 -50.94 -2.81 -12.19
N LEU A 14 -50.62 -1.96 -11.21
CA LEU A 14 -49.30 -1.36 -10.96
C LEU A 14 -48.18 -2.39 -11.13
N VAL A 15 -47.34 -2.21 -12.16
CA VAL A 15 -46.00 -2.80 -12.16
C VAL A 15 -45.13 -1.83 -11.36
N ALA A 16 -44.85 -2.19 -10.12
CA ALA A 16 -43.81 -1.56 -9.33
C ALA A 16 -42.48 -1.79 -10.09
N ALA A 17 -42.00 -0.76 -10.78
CA ALA A 17 -40.62 -0.73 -11.23
C ALA A 17 -39.75 -0.68 -9.98
N GLY A 18 -39.32 -1.85 -9.52
CA GLY A 18 -38.34 -1.98 -8.46
C GLY A 18 -37.10 -1.21 -8.88
N LEU A 19 -36.83 -0.12 -8.17
CA LEU A 19 -35.55 0.55 -8.20
C LEU A 19 -34.49 -0.52 -7.92
N ILE A 20 -33.76 -0.92 -8.96
CA ILE A 20 -32.48 -1.58 -8.79
C ILE A 20 -31.64 -0.53 -8.06
N LEU A 21 -31.51 -0.71 -6.75
CA LEU A 21 -30.54 0.01 -5.95
C LEU A 21 -29.20 -0.29 -6.61
N SER A 22 -28.70 0.71 -7.34
CA SER A 22 -27.35 0.78 -7.83
C SER A 22 -26.45 0.44 -6.66
N GLY A 23 -25.88 -0.77 -6.70
CA GLY A 23 -24.80 -1.15 -5.81
C GLY A 23 -23.63 -0.23 -6.13
N ALA A 24 -23.59 0.93 -5.49
CA ALA A 24 -22.43 1.79 -5.48
C ALA A 24 -21.35 1.05 -4.67
N GLY A 25 -20.66 0.12 -5.33
CA GLY A 25 -19.41 -0.39 -4.81
C GLY A 25 -18.46 0.78 -4.70
N ALA A 26 -18.07 1.13 -3.47
CA ALA A 26 -17.03 2.13 -3.27
C ALA A 26 -15.76 1.63 -3.99
N ALA A 27 -15.33 2.35 -5.03
CA ALA A 27 -14.10 2.04 -5.73
C ALA A 27 -12.93 2.57 -4.88
N PHE A 28 -12.23 1.67 -4.19
CA PHE A 28 -10.99 2.01 -3.51
C PHE A 28 -9.90 2.23 -4.56
N ALA A 29 -9.43 3.46 -4.71
CA ALA A 29 -8.30 3.77 -5.58
C ALA A 29 -6.99 3.50 -4.84
N ALA A 30 -5.98 3.02 -5.57
CA ALA A 30 -4.63 2.89 -5.04
C ALA A 30 -4.04 4.28 -4.74
N GLN A 31 -3.59 4.52 -3.50
CA GLN A 31 -2.85 5.73 -3.15
C GLN A 31 -1.38 5.52 -3.47
N LYS A 32 -0.75 6.44 -4.17
CA LYS A 32 0.67 6.36 -4.54
C LYS A 32 1.39 7.69 -4.28
N GLY A 33 2.69 7.63 -4.05
CA GLY A 33 3.50 8.82 -3.83
C GLY A 33 4.98 8.54 -3.88
N ALA A 34 5.76 9.57 -3.53
CA ALA A 34 7.20 9.47 -3.38
C ALA A 34 7.57 9.21 -1.91
N ILE A 35 8.61 8.42 -1.70
CA ILE A 35 9.33 8.33 -0.43
C ILE A 35 10.44 9.37 -0.50
N PRO A 36 10.50 10.35 0.42
CA PRO A 36 11.59 11.33 0.41
C PRO A 36 12.93 10.63 0.63
N GLN A 37 14.01 11.24 0.15
CA GLN A 37 15.36 10.72 0.40
C GLN A 37 15.55 10.44 1.90
N LEU A 38 16.00 9.22 2.21
CA LEU A 38 16.34 8.81 3.55
C LEU A 38 17.84 8.58 3.64
N ARG A 39 18.44 9.09 4.71
CA ARG A 39 19.88 8.94 4.95
C ARG A 39 20.16 8.75 6.42
N SER A 40 21.21 7.98 6.67
CA SER A 40 21.94 7.95 7.94
C SER A 40 23.42 7.67 7.65
N ASP A 41 24.25 7.57 8.69
CA ASP A 41 25.67 7.31 8.48
C ASP A 41 25.89 5.98 7.75
N GLY A 42 26.45 6.04 6.55
CA GLY A 42 26.78 4.87 5.72
C GLY A 42 25.61 4.21 5.00
N VAL A 43 24.40 4.80 5.03
CA VAL A 43 23.25 4.30 4.26
C VAL A 43 22.45 5.44 3.64
N GLN A 44 22.04 5.24 2.39
CA GLN A 44 21.19 6.18 1.66
C GLN A 44 20.12 5.44 0.86
N PHE A 45 18.93 6.02 0.80
CA PHE A 45 17.82 5.53 -0.02
C PHE A 45 17.25 6.67 -0.86
N ASP A 46 17.28 6.47 -2.18
CA ASP A 46 16.93 7.45 -3.20
C ASP A 46 15.83 6.93 -4.13
N ASP A 47 15.27 7.85 -4.93
CA ASP A 47 14.25 7.58 -5.96
C ASP A 47 13.06 6.73 -5.47
N GLY A 48 12.76 6.90 -4.19
CA GLY A 48 11.79 6.12 -3.47
C GLY A 48 10.35 6.41 -3.92
N LYS A 49 9.57 5.35 -4.12
CA LYS A 49 8.16 5.40 -4.49
C LYS A 49 7.38 4.41 -3.64
N TYR A 50 6.13 4.74 -3.34
CA TYR A 50 5.22 3.83 -2.64
C TYR A 50 3.84 3.81 -3.30
N LYS A 51 3.12 2.72 -3.04
CA LYS A 51 1.73 2.52 -3.45
C LYS A 51 1.01 1.64 -2.40
N PHE A 52 -0.07 2.13 -1.84
CA PHE A 52 -1.05 1.31 -1.13
C PHE A 52 -1.99 0.69 -2.15
N ASN A 53 -2.01 -0.64 -2.22
CA ASN A 53 -2.91 -1.39 -3.07
C ASN A 53 -4.31 -1.45 -2.44
N PRO A 54 -5.39 -1.33 -3.25
CA PRO A 54 -6.74 -1.52 -2.77
C PRO A 54 -7.00 -2.99 -2.40
N PRO A 55 -8.08 -3.27 -1.64
CA PRO A 55 -8.52 -4.62 -1.36
C PRO A 55 -8.61 -5.48 -2.63
N GLY A 56 -8.10 -6.71 -2.57
CA GLY A 56 -8.15 -7.66 -3.69
C GLY A 56 -7.10 -7.46 -4.79
N THR A 57 -6.24 -6.44 -4.73
CA THR A 57 -5.07 -6.27 -5.60
C THR A 57 -3.79 -6.48 -4.81
N ASP A 58 -2.89 -7.36 -5.23
CA ASP A 58 -1.59 -7.61 -4.56
C ASP A 58 -1.71 -7.76 -3.02
N HIS A 59 -2.77 -8.43 -2.55
CA HIS A 59 -3.09 -8.60 -1.12
C HIS A 59 -3.36 -7.29 -0.34
N GLY A 60 -3.73 -6.21 -1.04
CA GLY A 60 -3.92 -4.89 -0.44
C GLY A 60 -2.64 -4.37 0.23
N SER A 61 -1.49 -4.70 -0.33
CA SER A 61 -0.19 -4.41 0.26
C SER A 61 0.24 -2.94 0.22
N PHE A 62 1.19 -2.61 1.08
CA PHE A 62 2.09 -1.48 0.89
C PHE A 62 3.25 -1.89 -0.02
N GLU A 63 3.18 -1.50 -1.29
CA GLU A 63 4.27 -1.68 -2.26
C GLU A 63 5.22 -0.49 -2.23
N TRP A 64 6.51 -0.75 -2.34
CA TRP A 64 7.53 0.28 -2.41
C TRP A 64 8.69 -0.12 -3.32
N ALA A 65 9.39 0.88 -3.85
CA ALA A 65 10.59 0.71 -4.65
C ALA A 65 11.53 1.91 -4.46
N GLY A 66 12.82 1.71 -4.76
CA GLY A 66 13.83 2.77 -4.77
C GLY A 66 15.24 2.20 -4.86
N GLU A 67 16.23 3.05 -4.68
CA GLU A 67 17.65 2.68 -4.74
C GLU A 67 18.25 2.71 -3.33
N LEU A 68 18.79 1.58 -2.88
CA LEU A 68 19.52 1.49 -1.61
C LEU A 68 21.02 1.49 -1.88
N THR A 69 21.73 2.45 -1.28
CA THR A 69 23.16 2.63 -1.43
C THR A 69 23.89 2.40 -0.11
N ASP A 70 24.90 1.53 -0.14
CA ASP A 70 25.94 1.50 0.89
C ASP A 70 26.89 2.68 0.67
N ALA A 71 26.71 3.72 1.49
CA ALA A 71 27.45 4.97 1.34
C ALA A 71 28.89 4.88 1.88
N TYR A 72 29.21 3.86 2.69
CA TYR A 72 30.54 3.63 3.27
C TYR A 72 31.14 2.30 2.82
N PRO A 73 31.55 2.18 1.54
CA PRO A 73 31.97 0.91 0.93
C PRO A 73 33.15 0.20 1.64
N ARG A 74 33.90 0.90 2.50
CA ARG A 74 35.13 0.39 3.11
C ARG A 74 34.98 -0.02 4.58
N ASP A 75 33.83 0.19 5.20
CA ASP A 75 33.65 -0.10 6.63
C ASP A 75 33.32 -1.58 6.92
N GLY A 76 33.05 -2.37 5.89
CA GLY A 76 32.75 -3.80 6.03
C GLY A 76 31.34 -4.09 6.55
N HIS A 77 30.49 -3.07 6.66
CA HIS A 77 29.10 -3.19 7.09
C HIS A 77 28.16 -3.38 5.89
N ASN A 78 26.94 -3.86 6.16
CA ASN A 78 25.89 -3.95 5.14
C ASN A 78 24.80 -2.93 5.46
N VAL A 79 23.93 -2.69 4.49
CA VAL A 79 22.79 -1.78 4.60
C VAL A 79 21.50 -2.50 4.31
N TYR A 80 20.40 -2.03 4.89
CA TYR A 80 19.08 -2.63 4.68
C TYR A 80 17.95 -1.60 4.81
N VAL A 81 16.82 -1.91 4.19
CA VAL A 81 15.54 -1.23 4.41
C VAL A 81 14.75 -1.98 5.48
N GLN A 82 14.08 -1.24 6.35
CA GLN A 82 13.11 -1.75 7.32
C GLN A 82 11.72 -1.23 7.02
N VAL A 83 10.78 -2.17 6.90
CA VAL A 83 9.36 -1.86 6.69
C VAL A 83 8.53 -2.58 7.74
N ALA A 84 7.52 -1.91 8.28
CA ALA A 84 6.54 -2.52 9.16
C ALA A 84 5.15 -2.07 8.74
N VAL A 85 4.25 -3.03 8.56
CA VAL A 85 2.83 -2.82 8.25
C VAL A 85 1.96 -3.19 9.44
N GLU A 86 0.67 -2.89 9.42
CA GLU A 86 -0.18 -3.06 10.60
C GLU A 86 -0.20 -4.45 11.19
N GLY A 87 -0.08 -4.50 12.52
CA GLY A 87 -0.08 -5.75 13.27
C GLY A 87 1.22 -6.56 13.13
N HIS A 88 2.22 -6.06 12.39
CA HIS A 88 3.49 -6.76 12.17
C HIS A 88 4.70 -5.97 12.67
N GLY A 89 5.75 -6.70 13.03
CA GLY A 89 7.06 -6.15 13.35
C GLY A 89 7.80 -5.66 12.09
N TRP A 90 9.05 -5.24 12.29
CA TRP A 90 9.91 -4.79 11.20
C TRP A 90 10.41 -5.97 10.34
N ALA A 91 10.02 -6.00 9.08
CA ALA A 91 10.70 -6.76 8.03
C ALA A 91 12.01 -6.07 7.65
N ARG A 92 13.04 -6.84 7.29
CA ARG A 92 14.36 -6.33 6.87
C ARG A 92 14.69 -6.82 5.47
N TYR A 93 15.07 -5.89 4.60
CA TYR A 93 15.47 -6.15 3.22
C TYR A 93 16.90 -5.69 3.02
N TYR A 94 17.84 -6.63 2.98
CA TYR A 94 19.26 -6.32 2.83
C TYR A 94 19.60 -5.91 1.40
N GLY A 95 20.45 -4.90 1.29
CA GLY A 95 21.08 -4.50 0.05
C GLY A 95 22.32 -5.33 -0.24
N ARG A 96 23.21 -4.72 -1.04
CA ARG A 96 24.53 -5.26 -1.37
C ARG A 96 25.60 -4.29 -0.91
N GLN A 97 26.58 -4.82 -0.19
CA GLN A 97 27.76 -4.08 0.24
C GLN A 97 28.50 -3.45 -0.95
N ARG A 98 29.04 -2.24 -0.77
CA ARG A 98 29.81 -1.48 -1.78
C ARG A 98 29.04 -1.17 -3.06
N SER A 99 27.71 -1.11 -3.00
CA SER A 99 26.91 -0.96 -4.20
C SER A 99 25.63 -0.19 -3.93
N THR A 100 25.10 0.38 -5.01
CA THR A 100 23.71 0.81 -5.12
C THR A 100 22.91 -0.32 -5.73
N VAL A 101 21.79 -0.69 -5.10
CA VAL A 101 20.88 -1.71 -5.61
C VAL A 101 19.46 -1.19 -5.71
N SER A 102 18.82 -1.45 -6.84
CA SER A 102 17.39 -1.20 -6.99
C SER A 102 16.61 -2.26 -6.22
N MET A 103 15.69 -1.81 -5.37
CA MET A 103 14.83 -2.65 -4.54
C MET A 103 13.38 -2.40 -4.91
N ARG A 104 12.58 -3.47 -4.93
CA ARG A 104 11.12 -3.41 -5.06
C ARG A 104 10.50 -4.53 -4.25
N HIS A 105 9.66 -4.17 -3.29
CA HIS A 105 9.01 -5.11 -2.39
C HIS A 105 7.56 -4.69 -2.10
N SER A 106 6.84 -5.61 -1.48
CA SER A 106 5.43 -5.50 -1.15
C SER A 106 5.24 -6.12 0.23
N ASP A 107 4.73 -5.33 1.17
CA ASP A 107 4.51 -5.72 2.56
C ASP A 107 3.01 -5.69 2.86
N TRP A 108 2.44 -6.75 3.45
CA TRP A 108 1.02 -6.81 3.77
C TRP A 108 0.76 -7.63 5.04
N SER A 109 -0.41 -7.40 5.64
CA SER A 109 -0.91 -8.21 6.74
C SER A 109 -1.93 -9.22 6.22
N GLY A 110 -1.61 -10.52 6.28
CA GLY A 110 -2.55 -11.58 5.87
C GLY A 110 -3.83 -11.66 6.72
N ALA A 111 -3.85 -10.99 7.88
CA ALA A 111 -5.02 -10.90 8.75
C ALA A 111 -5.99 -9.76 8.35
N GLN A 112 -5.60 -8.90 7.40
CA GLN A 112 -6.38 -7.74 6.95
C GLN A 112 -6.65 -7.83 5.44
N GLN A 113 -7.71 -7.18 4.99
CA GLN A 113 -8.06 -7.14 3.56
C GLN A 113 -7.13 -6.20 2.77
N TYR A 114 -6.55 -5.20 3.44
CA TYR A 114 -5.62 -4.22 2.90
C TYR A 114 -4.83 -3.56 4.04
N THR A 115 -3.71 -2.94 3.69
CA THR A 115 -2.77 -2.24 4.57
C THR A 115 -3.09 -0.75 4.52
N ASP A 116 -3.34 -0.14 5.68
CA ASP A 116 -3.63 1.30 5.79
C ASP A 116 -2.45 2.09 6.35
N ASN A 117 -1.48 1.44 6.99
CA ASN A 117 -0.39 2.11 7.67
C ASN A 117 0.91 1.33 7.48
N ALA A 118 1.94 2.06 7.08
CA ALA A 118 3.28 1.53 6.94
C ALA A 118 4.31 2.45 7.62
N LYS A 119 5.32 1.84 8.21
CA LYS A 119 6.51 2.50 8.74
C LYS A 119 7.69 2.09 7.89
N PHE A 120 8.55 3.04 7.56
CA PHE A 120 9.69 2.83 6.67
C PHE A 120 10.93 3.55 7.21
N ARG A 121 12.08 2.89 7.17
CA ARG A 121 13.39 3.51 7.44
C ARG A 121 14.50 2.71 6.79
N VAL A 122 15.67 3.31 6.66
CA VAL A 122 16.87 2.62 6.18
C VAL A 122 17.95 2.63 7.25
N CYS A 123 18.73 1.56 7.32
CA CYS A 123 19.72 1.39 8.37
C CYS A 123 21.03 0.80 7.84
N ARG A 124 22.11 1.13 8.51
CA ARG A 124 23.40 0.46 8.41
C ARG A 124 23.55 -0.55 9.53
N ASP A 125 23.85 -1.79 9.16
CA ASP A 125 24.16 -2.89 10.07
C ASP A 125 25.57 -2.72 10.64
N ARG A 126 25.68 -2.37 11.93
CA ARG A 126 26.99 -2.15 12.58
C ARG A 126 27.54 -3.41 13.26
N GLY A 127 26.95 -4.57 12.97
CA GLY A 127 27.25 -5.84 13.59
C GLY A 127 26.67 -5.96 15.00
N SER A 128 26.83 -7.13 15.62
CA SER A 128 26.21 -7.47 16.91
C SER A 128 26.65 -6.63 18.10
N LEU A 129 27.79 -5.96 18.02
CA LEU A 129 28.40 -5.22 19.15
C LEU A 129 27.92 -3.78 19.27
N ARG A 130 27.24 -3.24 18.25
CA ARG A 130 26.77 -1.85 18.24
C ARG A 130 25.36 -1.80 17.66
N PRO A 131 24.46 -0.96 18.21
CA PRO A 131 23.14 -0.80 17.64
C PRO A 131 23.23 -0.29 16.20
N ASP A 132 22.32 -0.69 15.33
CA ASP A 132 22.30 -0.22 13.94
C ASP A 132 22.04 1.29 13.88
N ASN A 133 22.62 1.96 12.88
CA ASN A 133 22.32 3.37 12.65
C ASN A 133 21.21 3.48 11.60
N CYS A 134 20.05 4.01 11.99
CA CYS A 134 18.88 4.14 11.14
C CYS A 134 18.51 5.59 10.88
N SER A 135 17.94 5.86 9.70
CA SER A 135 17.27 7.12 9.41
C SER A 135 16.06 7.33 10.34
N PRO A 136 15.57 8.58 10.49
CA PRO A 136 14.25 8.82 11.08
C PRO A 136 13.18 7.96 10.38
N THR A 137 12.24 7.45 11.16
CA THR A 137 11.10 6.67 10.64
C THR A 137 10.17 7.57 9.84
N ARG A 138 9.83 7.14 8.62
CA ARG A 138 8.71 7.68 7.85
C ARG A 138 7.46 6.86 8.10
N TYR A 139 6.35 7.56 8.23
CA TYR A 139 5.03 6.99 8.40
C TYR A 139 4.23 7.30 7.15
N PHE A 140 3.58 6.27 6.63
CA PHE A 140 2.67 6.35 5.50
C PHE A 140 1.32 5.86 5.96
N SER A 141 0.28 6.59 5.60
CA SER A 141 -1.10 6.17 5.84
C SER A 141 -1.92 6.31 4.57
N TYR A 142 -2.73 5.30 4.30
CA TYR A 142 -3.79 5.37 3.32
C TYR A 142 -4.86 6.36 3.82
N THR A 143 -5.25 7.29 2.97
CA THR A 143 -6.28 8.29 3.25
C THR A 143 -7.42 8.08 2.27
N LEU A 144 -8.59 7.71 2.80
CA LEU A 144 -9.83 7.70 2.02
C LEU A 144 -10.23 9.16 1.75
N HIS A 145 -10.26 9.52 0.46
CA HIS A 145 -10.79 10.81 -0.01
C HIS A 145 -12.27 10.67 -0.41
#